data_AF-A0A1V9EJA9-F1
#
_entry.id   AF-A0A1V9EJA9-F1
#
_cell.length_a   1.000
_cell.length_b   1.000
_cell.length_c   1.000
_cell.angle_alpha   90.00
_cell.angle_beta   90.00
_cell.angle_gamma   90.00
#
_symmetry.space_group_name_H-M   'P 1'
#
loop_
_entity.id
_entity.type
_entity.pdbx_description
1 polymer ?
#
loop_
_entity_poly.entity_id
_entity_poly.type
_entity_poly.pdbx_seq_one_letter_code
_entity_poly.pdbx_strand_id
1 'polypeptide(L)'
;MNRIAYFEEINSITSPLLLLTNQLDTIIKARTNDLTEPIDVYLDFVAQLSQLNSEAAKTRGAFIRMQSGNIDTEDFFETHRESWGIPKFQEDLVTVDDFKNGFLYTFRDHSTSWCEDGEARDWFFNSIEARFVRHYEFWACDNGPEEILLNTSGDYKNIMWTIVKDYQDYSALASAIFTKQDLQDFYNNFDEEKGDYYKEDLLEMIEENPNW
;
A
#
# COMPACT_ATOMS: atom_id res chain seq x y z
N MET A 1 10.97 6.36 22.29
CA MET A 1 9.87 5.48 21.86
C MET A 1 10.52 4.25 21.23
N ASN A 2 10.04 3.04 21.50
CA ASN A 2 10.53 1.84 20.79
C ASN A 2 9.98 1.85 19.35
N ARG A 3 10.70 1.28 18.39
CA ARG A 3 10.33 1.19 16.97
C ARG A 3 8.92 0.63 16.77
N ILE A 4 8.60 -0.46 17.48
CA ILE A 4 7.27 -1.07 17.47
C ILE A 4 6.19 -0.04 17.86
N ALA A 5 6.40 0.68 18.96
CA ALA A 5 5.45 1.69 19.42
C ALA A 5 5.33 2.89 18.46
N TYR A 6 6.40 3.21 17.72
CA TYR A 6 6.36 4.24 16.67
C TYR A 6 5.54 3.78 15.46
N PHE A 7 5.74 2.55 14.98
CA PHE A 7 4.91 2.00 13.90
C PHE A 7 3.46 1.81 14.33
N GLU A 8 3.20 1.38 15.56
CA GLU A 8 1.85 1.35 16.14
C GLU A 8 1.20 2.74 16.14
N GLU A 9 1.96 3.78 16.52
CA GLU A 9 1.49 5.17 16.46
C GLU A 9 1.17 5.58 15.03
N ILE A 10 2.08 5.38 14.07
CA ILE A 10 1.85 5.72 12.65
C ILE A 10 0.64 4.95 12.07
N ASN A 11 0.50 3.66 12.39
CA ASN A 11 -0.65 2.86 11.96
C ASN A 11 -1.96 3.30 12.63
N SER A 12 -1.88 3.88 13.84
CA SER A 12 -3.03 4.49 14.51
C SER A 12 -3.40 5.87 13.94
N ILE A 13 -2.47 6.55 13.25
CA ILE A 13 -2.76 7.80 12.55
C ILE A 13 -3.66 7.48 11.35
N THR A 14 -4.91 7.91 11.46
CA THR A 14 -5.86 7.83 10.36
C THR A 14 -5.40 8.76 9.23
N SER A 15 -4.94 8.18 8.11
CA SER A 15 -4.55 8.94 6.91
C SER A 15 -5.61 9.99 6.53
N PRO A 16 -5.23 11.23 6.16
CA PRO A 16 -6.18 12.27 5.77
C PRO A 16 -7.03 11.88 4.56
N LEU A 17 -6.58 10.89 3.77
CA LEU A 17 -7.37 10.31 2.68
C LEU A 17 -8.69 9.72 3.18
N LEU A 18 -8.70 9.09 4.36
CA LEU A 18 -9.90 8.48 4.96
C LEU A 18 -10.95 9.51 5.40
N LEU A 19 -10.64 10.81 5.42
CA LEU A 19 -11.63 11.85 5.68
C LEU A 19 -12.58 12.06 4.48
N LEU A 20 -12.24 11.50 3.30
CA LEU A 20 -12.99 11.62 2.05
C LEU A 20 -13.20 10.24 1.38
N THR A 21 -13.53 9.21 2.17
CA THR A 21 -13.66 7.81 1.69
C THR A 21 -14.51 7.65 0.43
N ASN A 22 -15.66 8.33 0.36
CA ASN A 22 -16.55 8.26 -0.80
C ASN A 22 -15.88 8.76 -2.10
N GLN A 23 -14.97 9.72 -1.98
CA GLN A 23 -14.27 10.30 -3.13
C GLN A 23 -12.98 9.57 -3.47
N LEU A 24 -12.37 8.85 -2.51
CA LEU A 24 -11.23 7.96 -2.79
C LEU A 24 -11.59 6.92 -3.86
N ASP A 25 -12.80 6.35 -3.81
CA ASP A 25 -13.24 5.37 -4.80
C ASP A 25 -13.26 5.92 -6.23
N THR A 26 -13.47 7.23 -6.41
CA THR A 26 -13.40 7.86 -7.73
C THR A 26 -11.97 7.89 -8.25
N ILE A 27 -11.02 8.24 -7.38
CA ILE A 27 -9.59 8.24 -7.71
C ILE A 27 -9.12 6.82 -8.02
N ILE A 28 -9.43 5.85 -7.14
CA ILE A 28 -9.03 4.44 -7.31
C ILE A 28 -9.53 3.88 -8.64
N LYS A 29 -10.76 4.22 -9.05
CA LYS A 29 -11.33 3.78 -10.33
C LYS A 29 -10.72 4.48 -11.56
N ALA A 30 -10.25 5.73 -11.39
CA ALA A 30 -9.63 6.47 -12.48
C ALA A 30 -8.18 6.02 -12.74
N ARG A 31 -7.47 5.51 -11.73
CA ARG A 31 -6.06 5.13 -11.81
C ARG A 31 -5.78 4.04 -12.85
N THR A 32 -4.85 4.31 -13.77
CA THR A 32 -4.41 3.39 -14.82
C THR A 32 -2.98 2.89 -14.59
N ASN A 33 -2.60 1.80 -15.29
CA ASN A 33 -1.25 1.23 -15.22
C ASN A 33 -0.19 2.04 -15.99
N ASP A 34 -0.60 3.04 -16.78
CA ASP A 34 0.25 3.82 -17.67
C ASP A 34 0.16 5.33 -17.43
N LEU A 35 -0.49 5.74 -16.33
CA LEU A 35 -0.68 7.13 -15.91
C LEU A 35 -1.40 7.99 -16.96
N THR A 36 -2.27 7.39 -17.79
CA THR A 36 -3.03 8.11 -18.81
C THR A 36 -4.28 8.81 -18.28
N GLU A 37 -4.56 8.68 -16.97
CA GLU A 37 -5.71 9.30 -16.36
C GLU A 37 -5.67 10.85 -16.36
N PRO A 38 -6.83 11.53 -16.45
CA PRO A 38 -6.89 12.99 -16.43
C PRO A 38 -6.47 13.57 -15.08
N ILE A 39 -5.61 14.60 -15.10
CA ILE A 39 -5.13 15.29 -13.89
C ILE A 39 -6.27 15.93 -13.08
N ASP A 40 -7.35 16.36 -13.75
CA ASP A 40 -8.49 17.03 -13.10
C ASP A 40 -9.12 16.21 -11.98
N VAL A 41 -9.12 14.87 -12.11
CA VAL A 41 -9.63 13.95 -11.09
C VAL A 41 -8.88 14.13 -9.77
N TYR A 42 -7.56 14.36 -9.81
CA TYR A 42 -6.74 14.63 -8.64
C TYR A 42 -6.94 16.05 -8.10
N LEU A 43 -7.08 17.04 -8.98
CA LEU A 43 -7.27 18.43 -8.58
C LEU A 43 -8.61 18.65 -7.87
N ASP A 44 -9.67 17.95 -8.31
CA ASP A 44 -10.97 17.94 -7.64
C ASP A 44 -10.89 17.34 -6.23
N PHE A 45 -10.08 16.30 -6.06
CA PHE A 45 -9.82 15.71 -4.74
C PHE A 45 -9.02 16.66 -3.84
N VAL A 46 -8.00 17.33 -4.38
CA VAL A 46 -7.24 18.36 -3.66
C VAL A 46 -8.14 19.50 -3.20
N ALA A 47 -9.06 19.96 -4.04
CA ALA A 47 -10.01 21.01 -3.68
C ALA A 47 -10.84 20.61 -2.46
N GLN A 48 -11.27 19.35 -2.37
CA GLN A 48 -12.02 18.82 -1.23
C GLN A 48 -11.16 18.71 0.02
N LEU A 49 -9.93 18.19 -0.08
CA LEU A 49 -8.98 18.14 1.05
C LEU A 49 -8.74 19.54 1.64
N SER A 50 -8.66 20.57 0.79
CA SER A 50 -8.43 21.94 1.25
C SER A 50 -9.57 22.55 2.07
N GLN A 51 -10.79 22.00 1.97
CA GLN A 51 -11.94 22.42 2.77
C GLN A 51 -11.96 21.79 4.16
N LEU A 52 -11.12 20.78 4.41
CA LEU A 52 -11.04 20.12 5.70
C LEU A 52 -10.27 20.99 6.70
N ASN A 53 -10.73 21.01 7.94
CA ASN A 53 -10.03 21.68 9.04
C ASN A 53 -8.93 20.77 9.63
N SER A 54 -8.02 20.29 8.79
CA SER A 54 -6.90 19.43 9.17
C SER A 54 -5.64 19.87 8.42
N GLU A 55 -4.55 20.10 9.15
CA GLU A 55 -3.28 20.47 8.55
C GLU A 55 -2.71 19.33 7.70
N ALA A 56 -2.78 18.09 8.19
CA ALA A 56 -2.38 16.91 7.44
C ALA A 56 -3.16 16.76 6.11
N ALA A 57 -4.46 17.10 6.10
CA ALA A 57 -5.24 17.09 4.86
C ALA A 57 -4.79 18.18 3.87
N LYS A 58 -4.49 19.38 4.37
CA LYS A 58 -4.00 20.49 3.55
C LYS A 58 -2.63 20.20 2.96
N THR A 59 -1.69 19.70 3.76
CA THR A 59 -0.36 19.33 3.28
C THR A 59 -0.43 18.15 2.31
N ARG A 60 -1.29 17.15 2.55
CA ARG A 60 -1.52 16.08 1.58
C ARG A 60 -2.08 16.59 0.26
N GLY A 61 -3.03 17.52 0.31
CA GLY A 61 -3.57 18.16 -0.90
C GLY A 61 -2.51 18.97 -1.65
N ALA A 62 -1.60 19.64 -0.94
CA ALA A 62 -0.48 20.35 -1.56
C ALA A 62 0.49 19.37 -2.26
N PHE A 63 0.83 18.25 -1.63
CA PHE A 63 1.66 17.21 -2.22
C PHE A 63 1.07 16.67 -3.54
N ILE A 64 -0.23 16.31 -3.53
CA ILE A 64 -0.94 15.84 -4.74
C ILE A 64 -0.87 16.88 -5.86
N ARG A 65 -1.14 18.16 -5.54
CA ARG A 65 -1.07 19.25 -6.52
C ARG A 65 0.34 19.43 -7.08
N MET A 66 1.36 19.40 -6.23
CA MET A 66 2.76 19.57 -6.63
C MET A 66 3.21 18.43 -7.54
N GLN A 67 2.98 17.17 -7.15
CA GLN A 67 3.41 16.02 -7.94
C GLN A 67 2.65 15.94 -9.27
N SER A 68 1.36 16.25 -9.29
CA SER A 68 0.58 16.35 -10.54
C SER A 68 1.06 17.49 -11.46
N GLY A 69 1.71 18.50 -10.89
CA GLY A 69 2.35 19.61 -11.60
C GLY A 69 3.80 19.36 -11.99
N ASN A 70 4.34 18.15 -11.78
CA ASN A 70 5.76 17.80 -11.98
C ASN A 70 6.73 18.71 -11.21
N ILE A 71 6.32 19.16 -10.02
CA ILE A 71 7.18 19.90 -9.10
C ILE A 71 7.93 18.87 -8.24
N ASP A 72 9.21 19.10 -7.99
CA ASP A 72 10.00 18.31 -7.05
C ASP A 72 9.36 18.36 -5.65
N THR A 73 9.19 17.19 -5.06
CA THR A 73 8.43 16.99 -3.83
C THR A 73 9.19 16.21 -2.76
N GLU A 74 10.47 15.86 -2.96
CA GLU A 74 11.26 15.06 -2.02
C GLU A 74 11.22 15.63 -0.59
N ASP A 75 11.72 16.85 -0.40
CA ASP A 75 11.77 17.51 0.92
C ASP A 75 10.36 17.68 1.53
N PHE A 76 9.36 17.95 0.68
CA PHE A 76 7.97 18.15 1.12
C PHE A 76 7.34 16.83 1.58
N PHE A 77 7.59 15.74 0.86
CA PHE A 77 7.17 14.39 1.20
C PHE A 77 7.81 13.95 2.52
N GLU A 78 9.13 14.08 2.64
CA GLU A 78 9.86 13.69 3.85
C GLU A 78 9.43 14.47 5.10
N THR A 79 9.08 15.74 4.94
CA THR A 79 8.60 16.58 6.06
C THR A 79 7.22 16.16 6.57
N HIS A 80 6.36 15.58 5.73
CA HIS A 80 4.94 15.42 6.03
C HIS A 80 4.41 13.97 5.96
N ARG A 81 5.16 13.01 5.40
CA ARG A 81 4.74 11.62 5.16
C ARG A 81 4.12 10.95 6.40
N GLU A 82 4.72 11.13 7.57
CA GLU A 82 4.23 10.54 8.82
C GLU A 82 2.85 11.06 9.20
N SER A 83 2.61 12.37 9.01
CA SER A 83 1.30 12.98 9.27
C SER A 83 0.20 12.48 8.32
N TRP A 84 0.59 11.79 7.24
CA TRP A 84 -0.31 11.16 6.28
C TRP A 84 -0.50 9.66 6.54
N GLY A 85 0.16 9.09 7.55
CA GLY A 85 0.15 7.66 7.83
C GLY A 85 1.13 6.85 6.96
N ILE A 86 2.18 7.49 6.44
CA ILE A 86 3.25 6.84 5.67
C ILE A 86 4.51 6.80 6.55
N PRO A 87 4.91 5.63 7.09
CA PRO A 87 6.05 5.50 7.98
C PRO A 87 7.36 5.89 7.31
N LYS A 88 8.35 6.35 8.07
CA LYS A 88 9.71 6.57 7.59
C LYS A 88 10.58 5.36 7.91
N PHE A 89 10.93 4.59 6.88
CA PHE A 89 11.82 3.44 6.99
C PHE A 89 13.29 3.90 6.93
N GLN A 90 14.19 3.22 7.65
CA GLN A 90 15.63 3.53 7.73
C GLN A 90 16.34 3.33 6.39
N GLU A 91 15.88 2.35 5.60
CA GLU A 91 16.46 1.99 4.30
C GLU A 91 15.66 2.54 3.14
N ASP A 92 14.85 3.59 3.38
CA ASP A 92 14.09 4.28 2.35
C ASP A 92 13.20 3.31 1.53
N LEU A 93 12.63 2.29 2.20
CA LEU A 93 11.81 1.23 1.58
C LEU A 93 10.56 1.76 0.86
N VAL A 94 10.12 2.96 1.25
CA VAL A 94 9.09 3.74 0.56
C VAL A 94 9.60 5.17 0.43
N THR A 95 9.73 5.66 -0.80
CA THR A 95 10.20 7.02 -1.11
C THR A 95 9.18 7.78 -1.95
N VAL A 96 9.43 9.06 -2.25
CA VAL A 96 8.55 9.86 -3.11
C VAL A 96 8.46 9.29 -4.53
N ASP A 97 9.48 8.56 -5.00
CA ASP A 97 9.54 7.99 -6.34
C ASP A 97 8.49 6.90 -6.57
N ASP A 98 8.09 6.23 -5.49
CA ASP A 98 7.02 5.24 -5.45
C ASP A 98 5.64 5.86 -5.67
N PHE A 99 5.53 7.19 -5.58
CA PHE A 99 4.28 7.94 -5.74
C PHE A 99 4.16 8.53 -7.14
N LYS A 100 2.93 8.57 -7.65
CA LYS A 100 2.56 9.31 -8.87
C LYS A 100 1.23 10.02 -8.66
N ASN A 101 1.16 11.29 -9.04
CA ASN A 101 0.00 12.18 -8.82
C ASN A 101 -0.46 12.25 -7.35
N GLY A 102 0.48 12.08 -6.42
CA GLY A 102 0.29 12.16 -4.98
C GLY A 102 -0.33 10.92 -4.33
N PHE A 103 -0.23 9.75 -4.97
CA PHE A 103 -0.68 8.46 -4.43
C PHE A 103 0.36 7.39 -4.70
N LEU A 104 0.46 6.41 -3.82
CA LEU A 104 1.35 5.26 -4.02
C LEU A 104 1.00 4.58 -5.36
N TYR A 105 2.02 4.31 -6.17
CA TYR A 105 1.88 3.79 -7.52
C TYR A 105 2.62 2.47 -7.69
N THR A 106 3.86 2.45 -7.22
CA THR A 106 4.67 1.24 -7.13
C THR A 106 4.90 0.93 -5.65
N PHE A 107 4.72 -0.31 -5.24
CA PHE A 107 5.23 -0.77 -3.94
C PHE A 107 6.40 -1.73 -4.18
N ARG A 108 7.54 -1.42 -3.57
CA ARG A 108 8.75 -2.24 -3.59
C ARG A 108 8.81 -3.00 -2.28
N ASP A 109 8.41 -4.26 -2.32
CA ASP A 109 8.60 -5.19 -1.22
C ASP A 109 10.03 -5.75 -1.28
N HIS A 110 10.58 -6.11 -0.15
CA HIS A 110 11.98 -6.49 0.01
C HIS A 110 12.08 -7.83 0.74
N SER A 111 13.14 -8.60 0.48
CA SER A 111 13.42 -9.82 1.27
C SER A 111 13.89 -9.46 2.68
N THR A 112 14.10 -10.48 3.52
CA THR A 112 14.62 -10.31 4.90
C THR A 112 16.05 -9.75 4.98
N SER A 113 16.67 -9.45 3.84
CA SER A 113 17.96 -8.75 3.77
C SER A 113 17.87 -7.27 4.19
N TRP A 114 16.66 -6.70 4.26
CA TRP A 114 16.40 -5.32 4.70
C TRP A 114 15.77 -5.30 6.10
N CYS A 115 16.19 -4.36 6.93
CA CYS A 115 15.92 -4.34 8.38
C CYS A 115 14.50 -3.94 8.78
N GLU A 116 13.58 -3.73 7.83
CA GLU A 116 12.16 -3.37 8.01
C GLU A 116 11.22 -4.00 6.96
N ASP A 117 11.66 -5.07 6.29
CA ASP A 117 10.87 -5.63 5.19
C ASP A 117 9.48 -6.08 5.65
N GLY A 118 9.42 -6.77 6.79
CA GLY A 118 8.16 -7.21 7.39
C GLY A 118 7.26 -6.03 7.77
N GLU A 119 7.79 -5.01 8.44
CA GLU A 119 7.00 -3.83 8.83
C GLU A 119 6.49 -3.03 7.61
N ALA A 120 7.29 -2.92 6.55
CA ALA A 120 6.88 -2.26 5.31
C ALA A 120 5.78 -3.05 4.58
N ARG A 121 5.91 -4.38 4.53
CA ARG A 121 4.92 -5.29 3.95
C ARG A 121 3.61 -5.25 4.72
N ASP A 122 3.67 -5.33 6.05
CA ASP A 122 2.49 -5.25 6.92
C ASP A 122 1.78 -3.90 6.78
N TRP A 123 2.54 -2.79 6.73
CA TRP A 123 1.98 -1.48 6.41
C TRP A 123 1.28 -1.49 5.05
N PHE A 124 1.91 -2.05 4.01
CA PHE A 124 1.31 -2.11 2.68
C PHE A 124 0.00 -2.91 2.66
N PHE A 125 -0.09 -4.06 3.32
CA PHE A 125 -1.33 -4.85 3.33
C PHE A 125 -2.49 -4.17 4.05
N ASN A 126 -2.19 -3.25 4.98
CA ASN A 126 -3.18 -2.58 5.82
C ASN A 126 -3.40 -1.10 5.46
N SER A 127 -2.56 -0.50 4.61
CA SER A 127 -2.59 0.93 4.31
C SER A 127 -3.65 1.30 3.28
N ILE A 128 -4.24 2.49 3.45
CA ILE A 128 -5.11 3.09 2.44
C ILE A 128 -4.36 3.41 1.14
N GLU A 129 -3.05 3.66 1.22
CA GLU A 129 -2.19 3.96 0.07
C GLU A 129 -2.11 2.77 -0.91
N ALA A 130 -2.12 1.54 -0.37
CA ALA A 130 -1.99 0.33 -1.18
C ALA A 130 -3.13 0.17 -2.21
N ARG A 131 -4.31 0.71 -1.92
CA ARG A 131 -5.45 0.70 -2.86
C ARG A 131 -5.19 1.45 -4.16
N PHE A 132 -4.19 2.33 -4.20
CA PHE A 132 -3.82 3.12 -5.38
C PHE A 132 -2.72 2.48 -6.22
N VAL A 133 -2.06 1.44 -5.70
CA VAL A 133 -0.95 0.77 -6.35
C VAL A 133 -1.38 0.15 -7.67
N ARG A 134 -0.46 0.21 -8.63
CA ARG A 134 -0.58 -0.37 -9.97
C ARG A 134 0.57 -1.28 -10.35
N HIS A 135 1.67 -1.20 -9.61
CA HIS A 135 2.86 -2.03 -9.78
C HIS A 135 3.35 -2.53 -8.43
N TYR A 136 3.68 -3.81 -8.36
CA TYR A 136 4.31 -4.41 -7.19
C TYR A 136 5.58 -5.11 -7.64
N GLU A 137 6.66 -4.85 -6.91
CA GLU A 137 7.97 -5.42 -7.17
C GLU A 137 8.48 -6.08 -5.89
N PHE A 138 8.88 -7.35 -5.96
CA PHE A 138 9.58 -8.01 -4.86
C PHE A 138 11.07 -8.05 -5.17
N TRP A 139 11.85 -7.33 -4.37
CA TRP A 139 13.29 -7.17 -4.47
C TRP A 139 13.99 -8.10 -3.47
N ALA A 140 15.01 -8.83 -3.93
CA ALA A 140 15.82 -9.70 -3.08
C ALA A 140 17.31 -9.40 -3.25
N CYS A 141 18.07 -9.55 -2.16
CA CYS A 141 19.54 -9.43 -2.14
C CYS A 141 20.20 -10.67 -1.52
N ASP A 142 19.42 -11.73 -1.25
CA ASP A 142 19.86 -12.88 -0.47
C ASP A 142 20.99 -13.69 -1.14
N ASN A 143 21.13 -13.59 -2.46
CA ASN A 143 22.10 -14.36 -3.27
C ASN A 143 23.15 -13.50 -4.00
N GLY A 144 23.28 -12.20 -3.70
CA GLY A 144 24.27 -11.33 -4.34
C GLY A 144 23.73 -9.93 -4.64
N PRO A 145 23.84 -9.42 -5.88
CA PRO A 145 23.29 -8.12 -6.23
C PRO A 145 21.76 -8.12 -6.11
N GLU A 146 21.17 -6.94 -5.93
CA GLU A 146 19.72 -6.75 -5.92
C GLU A 146 19.08 -7.28 -7.21
N GLU A 147 18.06 -8.11 -7.04
CA GLU A 147 17.27 -8.69 -8.13
C GLU A 147 15.77 -8.55 -7.87
N ILE A 148 15.00 -8.30 -8.93
CA ILE A 148 13.53 -8.30 -8.87
C ILE A 148 13.05 -9.72 -9.14
N LEU A 149 12.52 -10.39 -8.13
CA LEU A 149 12.02 -11.77 -8.21
C LEU A 149 10.54 -11.82 -8.63
N LEU A 150 9.77 -10.78 -8.34
CA LEU A 150 8.39 -10.63 -8.80
C LEU A 150 8.18 -9.22 -9.32
N ASN A 151 7.55 -9.10 -10.49
CA ASN A 151 7.03 -7.84 -11.01
C ASN A 151 5.63 -8.09 -11.56
N THR A 152 4.63 -7.48 -10.95
CA THR A 152 3.23 -7.61 -11.36
C THR A 152 2.56 -6.25 -11.44
N SER A 153 1.66 -6.11 -12.41
CA SER A 153 0.89 -4.88 -12.62
C SER A 153 -0.60 -5.19 -12.69
N GLY A 154 -1.41 -4.28 -12.18
CA GLY A 154 -2.87 -4.45 -12.15
C GLY A 154 -3.51 -3.56 -11.10
N ASP A 155 -4.81 -3.70 -10.91
CA ASP A 155 -5.44 -3.14 -9.71
C ASP A 155 -4.94 -3.87 -8.44
N TYR A 156 -5.13 -3.23 -7.29
CA TYR A 156 -4.67 -3.75 -6.02
C TYR A 156 -5.19 -5.16 -5.72
N LYS A 157 -6.45 -5.48 -6.07
CA LYS A 157 -7.01 -6.80 -5.80
C LYS A 157 -6.34 -7.89 -6.64
N ASN A 158 -6.02 -7.60 -7.90
CA ASN A 158 -5.29 -8.52 -8.77
C ASN A 158 -3.86 -8.73 -8.28
N ILE A 159 -3.18 -7.65 -7.88
CA ILE A 159 -1.82 -7.73 -7.29
C ILE A 159 -1.83 -8.61 -6.04
N MET A 160 -2.77 -8.39 -5.12
CA MET A 160 -2.88 -9.20 -3.91
C MET A 160 -3.16 -10.67 -4.22
N TRP A 161 -3.96 -10.97 -5.25
CA TRP A 161 -4.15 -12.35 -5.70
C TRP A 161 -2.90 -12.97 -6.33
N THR A 162 -2.08 -12.21 -7.07
CA THR A 162 -0.79 -12.68 -7.56
C THR A 162 0.12 -13.04 -6.40
N ILE A 163 0.21 -12.18 -5.38
CA ILE A 163 1.03 -12.43 -4.18
C ILE A 163 0.58 -13.74 -3.49
N VAL A 164 -0.72 -13.91 -3.26
CA VAL A 164 -1.27 -15.11 -2.61
C VAL A 164 -1.07 -16.39 -3.44
N LYS A 165 -1.34 -16.35 -4.75
CA LYS A 165 -1.42 -17.57 -5.57
C LYS A 165 -0.11 -17.96 -6.21
N ASP A 166 0.64 -16.98 -6.68
CA ASP A 166 1.85 -17.21 -7.47
C ASP A 166 3.09 -17.13 -6.58
N TYR A 167 3.07 -16.28 -5.56
CA TYR A 167 4.18 -16.10 -4.63
C TYR A 167 3.99 -16.80 -3.27
N GLN A 168 2.77 -17.29 -3.00
CA GLN A 168 2.42 -18.01 -1.76
C GLN A 168 2.69 -17.24 -0.47
N ASP A 169 2.71 -15.91 -0.54
CA ASP A 169 2.72 -15.08 0.66
C ASP A 169 1.28 -14.87 1.13
N TYR A 170 0.87 -15.72 2.08
CA TYR A 170 -0.49 -15.72 2.60
C TYR A 170 -0.78 -14.61 3.61
N SER A 171 0.24 -13.87 4.09
CA SER A 171 0.02 -12.70 4.95
C SER A 171 -0.76 -11.59 4.22
N ALA A 172 -0.70 -11.59 2.88
CA ALA A 172 -1.55 -10.75 2.03
C ALA A 172 -3.06 -10.95 2.28
N LEU A 173 -3.49 -12.13 2.75
CA LEU A 173 -4.90 -12.41 3.07
C LEU A 173 -5.46 -11.57 4.20
N ALA A 174 -4.63 -10.93 5.04
CA ALA A 174 -5.07 -9.99 6.06
C ALA A 174 -5.65 -8.68 5.46
N SER A 175 -5.36 -8.38 4.19
CA SER A 175 -5.76 -7.12 3.57
C SER A 175 -7.28 -6.97 3.40
N ALA A 176 -7.79 -5.80 3.78
CA ALA A 176 -9.21 -5.44 3.67
C ALA A 176 -9.75 -5.37 2.22
N ILE A 177 -8.91 -5.60 1.20
CA ILE A 177 -9.37 -5.68 -0.20
C ILE A 177 -10.17 -6.95 -0.49
N PHE A 178 -9.92 -8.01 0.28
CA PHE A 178 -10.65 -9.27 0.17
C PHE A 178 -11.96 -9.20 0.92
N THR A 179 -13.03 -9.63 0.27
CA THR A 179 -14.34 -9.79 0.89
C THR A 179 -14.40 -11.12 1.63
N LYS A 180 -15.35 -11.27 2.56
CA LYS A 180 -15.63 -12.54 3.23
C LYS A 180 -15.76 -13.72 2.24
N GLN A 181 -16.44 -13.49 1.12
CA GLN A 181 -16.64 -14.52 0.10
C GLN A 181 -15.31 -14.90 -0.58
N ASP A 182 -14.46 -13.91 -0.90
CA ASP A 182 -13.13 -14.16 -1.48
C ASP A 182 -12.30 -15.08 -0.56
N LEU A 183 -12.31 -14.80 0.74
CA LEU A 183 -11.57 -15.55 1.77
C LEU A 183 -12.14 -16.96 1.95
N GLN A 184 -13.47 -17.10 2.02
CA GLN A 184 -14.13 -18.40 2.15
C GLN A 184 -13.88 -19.28 0.93
N ASP A 185 -13.96 -18.72 -0.28
CA ASP A 185 -13.70 -19.45 -1.50
C ASP A 185 -12.25 -19.90 -1.58
N PHE A 186 -11.30 -19.03 -1.18
CA PHE A 186 -9.89 -19.43 -1.11
C PHE A 186 -9.66 -20.55 -0.10
N TYR A 187 -10.12 -20.39 1.14
CA TYR A 187 -9.92 -21.37 2.21
C TYR A 187 -10.51 -22.75 1.88
N ASN A 188 -11.72 -22.79 1.30
CA ASN A 188 -12.40 -24.03 0.94
C ASN A 188 -11.68 -24.78 -0.20
N ASN A 189 -11.05 -24.05 -1.12
CA ASN A 189 -10.34 -24.62 -2.27
C ASN A 189 -8.83 -24.75 -2.04
N PHE A 190 -8.32 -24.33 -0.89
CA PHE A 190 -6.90 -24.47 -0.55
C PHE A 190 -6.53 -25.96 -0.44
N ASP A 191 -5.42 -26.32 -1.09
CA ASP A 191 -4.90 -27.67 -1.21
C ASP A 191 -3.57 -27.76 -0.47
N GLU A 192 -3.60 -28.30 0.74
CA GLU A 192 -2.43 -28.46 1.62
C GLU A 192 -1.34 -29.33 0.97
N GLU A 193 -1.69 -30.21 0.02
CA GLU A 193 -0.72 -31.07 -0.66
C GLU A 193 0.15 -30.30 -1.68
N LYS A 194 -0.20 -29.05 -2.01
CA LYS A 194 0.48 -28.22 -3.02
C LYS A 194 1.34 -27.09 -2.47
N GLY A 195 1.32 -26.84 -1.16
CA GLY A 195 2.05 -25.72 -0.54
C GLY A 195 2.79 -26.12 0.72
N ASP A 196 3.54 -25.17 1.27
CA ASP A 196 4.29 -25.34 2.52
C ASP A 196 3.47 -24.94 3.78
N TYR A 197 2.17 -24.72 3.63
CA TYR A 197 1.27 -24.21 4.69
C TYR A 197 0.13 -25.18 5.00
N TYR A 198 -0.24 -25.25 6.27
CA TYR A 198 -1.44 -25.96 6.72
C TYR A 198 -2.65 -25.03 6.72
N LYS A 199 -3.85 -25.60 6.60
CA LYS A 199 -5.11 -24.84 6.69
C LYS A 199 -5.28 -24.13 8.03
N GLU A 200 -4.71 -24.66 9.10
CA GLU A 200 -4.77 -24.03 10.42
C GLU A 200 -4.02 -22.69 10.42
N ASP A 201 -2.78 -22.66 9.91
CA ASP A 201 -1.97 -21.43 9.81
C ASP A 201 -2.64 -20.38 8.90
N LEU A 202 -3.26 -20.85 7.81
CA LEU A 202 -4.02 -20.00 6.90
C LEU A 202 -5.26 -19.38 7.56
N LEU A 203 -5.92 -20.12 8.44
CA LEU A 203 -7.09 -19.61 9.14
C LEU A 203 -6.70 -18.48 10.09
N GLU A 204 -5.57 -18.60 10.80
CA GLU A 204 -5.05 -17.53 11.67
C GLU A 204 -4.84 -16.22 10.88
N MET A 205 -4.22 -16.30 9.70
CA MET A 205 -4.02 -15.11 8.84
C MET A 205 -5.34 -14.54 8.30
N ILE A 206 -6.29 -15.39 7.93
CA ILE A 206 -7.61 -14.96 7.46
C ILE A 206 -8.41 -14.30 8.60
N GLU A 207 -8.27 -14.77 9.84
CA GLU A 207 -8.94 -14.20 11.01
C GLU A 207 -8.46 -12.79 11.36
N GLU A 208 -7.27 -12.39 10.91
CA GLU A 208 -6.78 -11.02 11.01
C GLU A 208 -7.47 -10.07 10.00
N ASN A 209 -8.11 -10.62 8.96
CA ASN A 209 -8.80 -9.79 7.96
C ASN A 209 -10.06 -9.14 8.56
N PRO A 210 -10.22 -7.81 8.47
CA PRO A 210 -11.38 -7.11 9.04
C PRO A 210 -12.73 -7.47 8.41
N ASN A 211 -12.74 -8.15 7.26
CA ASN A 211 -13.95 -8.59 6.57
C ASN A 211 -14.31 -10.07 6.80
N TRP A 212 -13.52 -10.85 7.56
CA TRP A 212 -13.80 -12.25 7.86
C TRP A 212 -14.99 -12.43 8.81
#